data_AF-A0A2D9TB64-F1
#
_entry.id   AF-A0A2D9TB64-F1
#
_cell.length_a   1.000
_cell.length_b   1.000
_cell.length_c   1.000
_cell.angle_alpha   90.00
_cell.angle_beta   90.00
_cell.angle_gamma   90.00
#
_symmetry.space_group_name_H-M   'P 1'
#
loop_
_entity.id
_entity.type
_entity.pdbx_description
1 polymer ?
#
loop_
_entity_poly.entity_id
_entity_poly.type
_entity_poly.pdbx_seq_one_letter_code
_entity_poly.pdbx_strand_id
1 'polypeptide(L)' 'MWTHEAGHVIGLVNTGIPMVEDHEDPDHPGHTTDEDGVMYWAYETASVSDLLLARMGTGSDRLFHWGPASLADVAAFR' A
#
# COMPACT_ATOMS: atom_id res chain seq x y z
N MET A 1 5.85 6.54 -1.96
CA MET A 1 7.20 6.20 -2.44
C MET A 1 8.06 5.53 -1.38
N TRP A 2 8.80 6.20 -0.48
CA TRP A 2 9.67 5.49 0.48
C TRP A 2 8.97 4.44 1.37
N THR A 3 7.76 4.73 1.84
CA THR A 3 6.95 3.78 2.64
C THR A 3 6.39 2.61 1.81
N HIS A 4 6.25 2.79 0.50
CA HIS A 4 5.84 1.76 -0.46
C HIS A 4 7.03 0.81 -0.72
N GLU A 5 8.21 1.37 -1.04
CA GLU A 5 9.43 0.57 -1.21
C GLU A 5 9.82 -0.18 0.07
N ALA A 6 9.65 0.46 1.23
CA ALA A 6 9.84 -0.22 2.51
C ALA A 6 8.88 -1.40 2.67
N GLY A 7 7.65 -1.30 2.14
CA GLY A 7 6.69 -2.39 2.08
C GLY A 7 7.19 -3.58 1.26
N HIS A 8 7.73 -3.33 0.06
CA HIS A 8 8.38 -4.35 -0.76
C HIS A 8 9.56 -5.00 -0.04
N VAL A 9 10.41 -4.20 0.63
CA VAL A 9 11.57 -4.72 1.39
C VAL A 9 11.16 -5.66 2.52
N ILE A 10 10.05 -5.38 3.21
CA ILE A 10 9.54 -6.24 4.29
C ILE A 10 8.63 -7.37 3.77
N GLY A 11 8.36 -7.44 2.47
CA GLY A 11 7.62 -8.53 1.84
C GLY A 11 6.09 -8.35 1.81
N LEU A 12 5.57 -7.11 1.92
CA LEU A 12 4.13 -6.85 1.84
C LEU A 12 3.54 -7.24 0.49
N VAL A 13 2.24 -7.58 0.51
CA VAL A 13 1.44 -7.96 -0.66
C VAL A 13 2.07 -9.13 -1.45
N ASN A 14 2.02 -10.33 -0.89
CA ASN A 14 2.45 -11.56 -1.58
C ASN A 14 3.90 -11.58 -2.11
N THR A 15 4.79 -10.70 -1.61
CA THR A 15 6.21 -10.66 -2.01
C THR A 15 7.16 -11.28 -0.99
N GLY A 16 6.68 -11.67 0.19
CA GLY A 16 7.49 -12.37 1.18
C GLY A 16 6.74 -12.80 2.44
N ILE A 17 6.01 -11.88 3.08
CA ILE A 17 5.15 -12.23 4.21
C ILE A 17 3.80 -12.75 3.70
N PRO A 18 3.21 -13.77 4.34
CA PRO A 18 1.91 -14.29 3.91
C PRO A 18 0.81 -13.26 4.15
N MET A 19 -0.12 -13.17 3.22
CA MET A 19 -1.30 -12.33 3.38
C MET A 19 -2.33 -13.01 4.29
N VAL A 20 -2.97 -12.24 5.18
CA VAL A 20 -4.07 -12.73 6.05
C VAL A 20 -5.35 -12.90 5.25
N GLU A 21 -5.61 -11.98 4.33
CA GLU A 21 -6.69 -12.02 3.35
C GLU A 21 -6.14 -11.70 1.96
N ASP A 22 -6.83 -12.11 0.91
CA ASP A 22 -6.39 -11.75 -0.45
C ASP A 22 -6.70 -10.27 -0.71
N HIS A 23 -5.65 -9.49 -0.89
CA HIS A 23 -5.73 -8.07 -1.24
C HIS A 23 -4.74 -7.70 -2.34
N GLU A 24 -4.12 -8.68 -3.01
CA GLU A 24 -3.24 -8.43 -4.15
C GLU A 24 -4.06 -8.00 -5.38
N ASP A 25 -3.56 -6.99 -6.08
CA ASP A 25 -4.10 -6.58 -7.37
C ASP A 25 -3.68 -7.60 -8.45
N PRO A 26 -4.63 -8.31 -9.08
CA PRO A 26 -4.31 -9.34 -10.07
C PRO A 26 -3.65 -8.78 -11.33
N ASP A 27 -3.82 -7.49 -11.61
CA ASP A 27 -3.21 -6.80 -12.75
C ASP A 27 -1.85 -6.18 -12.39
N HIS A 28 -1.56 -6.01 -11.09
CA HIS A 28 -0.32 -5.42 -10.58
C HIS A 28 0.27 -6.26 -9.43
N PRO A 29 0.94 -7.39 -9.73
CA PRO A 29 1.53 -8.26 -8.70
C PRO A 29 2.46 -7.50 -7.74
N GLY A 30 2.37 -7.82 -6.45
CA GLY A 30 3.09 -7.10 -5.39
C GLY A 30 2.43 -5.78 -4.93
N HIS A 31 1.27 -5.43 -5.48
CA HIS A 31 0.50 -4.25 -5.10
C HIS A 31 -0.89 -4.62 -4.61
N THR A 32 -1.47 -3.78 -3.75
CA THR A 32 -2.82 -4.03 -3.23
C THR A 32 -3.90 -3.40 -4.10
N THR A 33 -5.11 -3.96 -4.09
CA THR A 33 -6.31 -3.32 -4.64
C THR A 33 -6.82 -2.14 -3.80
N ASP A 34 -6.29 -1.95 -2.58
CA ASP A 34 -6.64 -0.82 -1.70
C ASP A 34 -6.03 0.49 -2.23
N GLU A 35 -6.81 1.26 -3.00
CA GLU A 35 -6.41 2.56 -3.58
C GLU A 35 -6.03 3.62 -2.52
N ASP A 36 -6.48 3.44 -1.27
CA ASP A 36 -6.13 4.30 -0.15
C ASP A 36 -4.80 3.89 0.51
N GLY A 37 -4.40 2.62 0.39
CA GLY A 37 -3.12 2.10 0.85
C GLY A 37 -1.92 2.58 0.03
N VAL A 38 -0.79 2.85 0.68
CA VAL A 38 0.45 3.23 -0.04
C VAL A 38 1.04 2.09 -0.85
N MET A 39 0.59 0.85 -0.68
CA MET A 39 0.96 -0.29 -1.54
C MET A 39 0.16 -0.36 -2.83
N TYR A 40 -0.72 0.61 -3.11
CA TYR A 40 -1.41 0.71 -4.40
C TYR A 40 -0.42 1.06 -5.52
N TRP A 41 -0.50 0.37 -6.66
CA TRP A 41 0.49 0.44 -7.76
C TRP A 41 0.72 1.88 -8.27
N ALA A 42 -0.31 2.73 -8.26
CA ALA A 42 -0.21 4.10 -8.79
C ALA A 42 0.78 4.98 -7.98
N TYR A 43 1.19 4.55 -6.79
CA TYR A 43 2.23 5.20 -6.00
C TYR A 43 3.64 5.09 -6.59
N GLU A 44 3.89 4.18 -7.55
CA GLU A 44 5.18 4.02 -8.21
C GLU A 44 5.48 5.16 -9.20
N THR A 45 4.44 5.76 -9.79
CA THR A 45 4.57 6.75 -10.88
C THR A 45 4.13 8.15 -10.50
N ALA A 46 3.40 8.31 -9.38
CA ALA A 46 2.89 9.59 -8.92
C ALA A 46 3.98 10.46 -8.28
N SER A 47 4.00 11.75 -8.62
CA SER A 47 4.77 12.71 -7.83
C SER A 47 4.14 12.91 -6.45
N VAL A 48 4.97 13.20 -5.43
CA VAL A 48 4.48 13.46 -4.07
C VAL A 48 3.46 14.63 -4.06
N SER A 49 3.62 15.61 -4.94
CA SER A 49 2.68 16.72 -5.10
C SER A 49 1.32 16.29 -5.64
N ASP A 50 1.29 15.46 -6.70
CA ASP A 50 0.03 14.98 -7.28
C ASP A 50 -0.76 14.15 -6.26
N LEU A 51 -0.02 13.36 -5.50
CA LEU A 51 -0.58 12.46 -4.51
C LEU A 51 -1.11 13.20 -3.28
N LEU A 52 -0.42 14.27 -2.84
CA LEU A 52 -0.91 15.20 -1.83
C LEU A 52 -2.20 15.89 -2.28
N LEU A 53 -2.25 16.39 -3.52
CA LEU A 53 -3.47 17.02 -4.06
C LEU A 53 -4.64 16.04 -4.11
N ALA A 54 -4.41 14.81 -4.60
CA ALA A 54 -5.43 13.78 -4.64
C ALA A 54 -6.00 13.49 -3.24
N ARG A 55 -5.13 13.34 -2.22
CA ARG A 55 -5.55 13.02 -0.84
C ARG A 55 -6.13 14.20 -0.07
N MET A 56 -5.71 15.43 -0.37
CA MET A 56 -6.35 16.62 0.19
C MET A 56 -7.80 16.76 -0.30
N GLY A 57 -8.12 16.25 -1.49
CA GLY A 57 -9.49 16.18 -2.02
C GLY A 57 -10.36 15.08 -1.41
N THR A 58 -9.77 14.01 -0.87
CA THR A 58 -10.51 12.87 -0.31
C THR A 58 -10.82 12.99 1.18
N GLY A 59 -10.24 13.98 1.89
CA GLY A 59 -10.47 14.18 3.33
C GLY A 59 -9.84 13.11 4.22
N SER A 60 -8.91 12.33 3.68
CA SER A 60 -8.24 11.23 4.39
C SER A 60 -7.29 11.79 5.46
N ASP A 61 -7.52 11.42 6.72
CA ASP A 61 -6.73 11.80 7.90
C ASP A 61 -5.39 11.04 7.99
N ARG A 62 -5.16 10.08 7.08
CA ARG A 62 -3.94 9.27 6.99
C ARG A 62 -3.33 9.39 5.59
N LEU A 63 -2.59 10.48 5.38
CA LEU A 63 -1.94 10.81 4.10
C LEU A 63 -1.04 9.68 3.55
N PHE A 64 -0.35 8.95 4.42
CA PHE A 64 0.50 7.83 4.05
C PHE A 64 0.32 6.69 5.06
N HIS A 65 -0.41 5.65 4.68
CA HIS A 65 -0.64 4.45 5.49
C HIS A 65 -0.67 3.20 4.60
N TRP A 66 -0.31 2.04 5.15
CA TRP A 66 -0.31 0.78 4.39
C TRP A 66 -1.71 0.24 4.05
N GLY A 67 -2.78 0.79 4.61
CA GLY A 67 -4.10 0.19 4.55
C GLY A 67 -4.29 -0.90 5.62
N PRO A 68 -5.54 -1.25 5.96
CA PRO A 68 -5.85 -2.19 7.02
C PRO A 68 -5.35 -3.62 6.73
N ALA A 69 -5.45 -4.09 5.49
CA ALA A 69 -5.06 -5.45 5.11
C ALA A 69 -3.54 -5.66 5.24
N SER A 70 -2.74 -4.77 4.66
CA SER A 70 -1.27 -4.83 4.82
C SER A 70 -0.81 -4.65 6.28
N LEU A 71 -1.53 -3.87 7.09
CA LEU A 71 -1.27 -3.79 8.54
C LEU A 71 -1.61 -5.09 9.27
N ALA A 72 -2.65 -5.81 8.82
CA ALA A 72 -3.01 -7.11 9.37
C ALA A 72 -1.92 -8.16 9.06
N ASP A 73 -1.35 -8.15 7.86
CA ASP A 73 -0.25 -9.04 7.47
C ASP A 73 0.97 -8.86 8.39
N VAL A 74 1.40 -7.63 8.60
CA VAL A 74 2.52 -7.30 9.51
C VAL A 74 2.19 -7.71 10.95
N ALA A 75 0.95 -7.51 11.39
CA ALA A 75 0.52 -7.87 12.73
C ALA A 75 0.41 -9.38 12.96
N ALA A 76 0.18 -10.17 11.90
CA ALA A 76 0.07 -11.63 11.96
C ALA A 76 1.43 -12.34 11.81
N PHE A 77 2.40 -11.70 11.14
CA PHE A 77 3.75 -12.25 10.96
C PHE A 77 4.68 -12.09 12.19
N ARG A 78 4.26 -11.30 13.20
CA ARG A 78 5.05 -11.03 14.42
C ARG A 78 5.06 -12.17 15.43
#